data_AF-A0A8H5MTZ7-F1
#
_entry.id   AF-A0A8H5MTZ7-F1
#
_cell.length_a   1.000
_cell.length_b   1.000
_cell.length_c   1.000
_cell.angle_alpha   90.00
_cell.angle_beta   90.00
_cell.angle_gamma   90.00
#
_symmetry.space_group_name_H-M   'P 1'
#
loop_
_entity.id
_entity.type
_entity.pdbx_description
1 polymer ?
#
loop_
_entity_poly.entity_id
_entity_poly.type
_entity_poly.pdbx_seq_one_letter_code
_entity_poly.pdbx_strand_id
1 'polypeptide(L)'
;MSVTLLPAEAPKSPAVNFRRYIQELHNNDDLVLVEKEVNPDLELAAICRRVYKKEDKAPLFMNVKGSGSGGLFRVLGAPVGAIEVVECETNDIYVPTCAEVVYKGFVSATEAAPEGPMAEYHGHIFPGESHDCPLFRVNAITHRTDPILPVCVAGRAPEENHTAWGLMQAAEILTICQDAGLPITMAWNPFESHCLWFVLQLDMKRVRDMNTNMKEFSERVGHTIFGSNPASISRQFI
;
A
#
# COMPACT_ATOMS: atom_id res chain seq x y z
N MET A 1 -5.54 18.89 24.08
CA MET A 1 -6.38 19.80 23.27
C MET A 1 -7.13 18.96 22.25
N SER A 2 -8.41 19.25 21.97
CA SER A 2 -9.19 18.50 20.97
C SER A 2 -8.64 18.78 19.57
N VAL A 3 -8.02 17.79 18.94
CA VAL A 3 -7.69 17.86 17.51
C VAL A 3 -9.02 17.74 16.77
N THR A 4 -9.50 18.84 16.19
CA THR A 4 -10.72 18.82 15.38
C THR A 4 -10.36 18.23 14.01
N LEU A 5 -10.49 16.91 13.86
CA LEU A 5 -10.16 16.21 12.60
C LEU A 5 -11.23 16.39 11.51
N LEU A 6 -12.44 16.87 11.86
CA LEU A 6 -13.60 16.90 10.96
C LEU A 6 -14.46 18.16 11.16
N PRO A 7 -14.90 18.85 10.09
CA PRO A 7 -15.98 19.83 10.18
C PRO A 7 -17.36 19.17 10.39
N ALA A 8 -18.35 19.97 10.81
CA ALA A 8 -19.64 19.56 11.37
C ALA A 8 -20.59 18.76 10.45
N GLU A 9 -20.32 18.67 9.15
CA GLU A 9 -21.15 17.92 8.18
C GLU A 9 -20.35 16.85 7.44
N ALA A 10 -20.23 15.64 7.97
CA ALA A 10 -19.79 14.52 7.14
C ALA A 10 -20.34 13.17 7.62
N PRO A 11 -21.15 12.48 6.80
CA PRO A 11 -21.18 11.03 6.87
C PRO A 11 -20.87 10.42 5.50
N LYS A 12 -19.67 9.85 5.39
CA LYS A 12 -19.34 8.74 4.48
C LYS A 12 -18.39 7.80 5.25
N SER A 13 -18.46 6.50 4.99
CA SER A 13 -17.71 5.43 5.68
C SER A 13 -16.20 5.75 5.85
N PRO A 14 -15.50 5.25 6.89
CA PRO A 14 -14.03 5.34 6.97
C PRO A 14 -13.34 4.73 5.74
N ALA A 15 -13.98 3.79 5.04
CA ALA A 15 -13.49 3.23 3.78
C ALA A 15 -13.43 4.26 2.63
N VAL A 16 -14.06 5.43 2.74
CA VAL A 16 -14.19 6.38 1.62
C VAL A 16 -13.79 7.81 2.01
N ASN A 17 -13.28 8.01 3.23
CA ASN A 17 -12.82 9.31 3.71
C ASN A 17 -11.65 9.12 4.69
N PHE A 18 -10.48 9.63 4.29
CA PHE A 18 -9.24 9.45 5.04
C PHE A 18 -9.24 10.08 6.44
N ARG A 19 -9.82 11.28 6.62
CA ARG A 19 -9.93 11.90 7.96
C ARG A 19 -10.88 11.15 8.86
N ARG A 20 -11.95 10.56 8.32
CA ARG A 20 -12.84 9.66 9.07
C ARG A 20 -12.11 8.38 9.48
N TYR A 21 -11.32 7.79 8.59
CA TYR A 21 -10.46 6.65 8.93
C TYR A 21 -9.53 6.97 10.10
N ILE A 22 -8.82 8.11 10.07
CA ILE A 22 -7.96 8.54 11.19
C ILE A 22 -8.75 8.73 12.48
N GLN A 23 -9.95 9.31 12.39
CA GLN A 23 -10.82 9.49 13.55
C GLN A 23 -11.25 8.14 14.15
N GLU A 24 -11.58 7.15 13.32
CA GLU A 24 -11.92 5.80 13.80
C GLU A 24 -10.72 5.11 14.44
N LEU A 25 -9.50 5.24 13.86
CA LEU A 25 -8.28 4.75 14.51
C LEU A 25 -8.10 5.37 15.90
N HIS A 26 -8.32 6.68 16.03
CA HIS A 26 -8.26 7.35 17.34
C HIS A 26 -9.35 6.85 18.30
N ASN A 27 -10.58 6.67 17.82
CA ASN A 27 -11.70 6.20 18.64
C ASN A 27 -11.49 4.76 19.14
N ASN A 28 -10.82 3.93 18.34
CA ASN A 28 -10.52 2.54 18.66
C ASN A 28 -9.22 2.35 19.43
N ASP A 29 -8.55 3.44 19.83
CA ASP A 29 -7.25 3.42 20.52
C ASP A 29 -6.12 2.80 19.67
N ASP A 30 -6.22 2.88 18.34
CA ASP A 30 -5.23 2.40 17.36
C ASP A 30 -4.36 3.53 16.76
N LEU A 31 -4.49 4.76 17.27
CA LEU A 31 -3.72 5.94 16.84
C LEU A 31 -2.91 6.53 18.00
N VAL A 32 -1.65 6.90 17.74
CA VAL A 32 -0.83 7.70 18.66
C VAL A 32 -0.50 9.04 18.03
N LEU A 33 -0.84 10.12 18.73
CA LEU A 33 -0.46 11.48 18.33
C LEU A 33 0.98 11.75 18.77
N VAL A 34 1.87 12.00 17.81
CA VAL A 34 3.27 12.38 18.07
C VAL A 34 3.37 13.89 17.98
N GLU A 35 3.24 14.55 19.13
CA GLU A 35 3.29 16.03 19.24
C GLU A 35 4.72 16.58 19.31
N LYS A 36 5.68 15.75 19.73
CA LYS A 36 7.11 16.12 19.76
C LYS A 36 7.60 16.36 18.33
N GLU A 37 8.47 17.35 18.14
CA GLU A 37 9.11 17.58 16.85
C GLU A 37 9.88 16.32 16.40
N VAL A 38 9.64 15.89 15.16
CA VAL A 38 10.31 14.75 14.52
C VAL A 38 11.03 15.23 13.25
N ASN A 39 12.26 14.76 13.04
CA ASN A 39 13.02 15.02 11.83
C ASN A 39 12.48 14.17 10.65
N PRO A 40 12.12 14.78 9.50
CA PRO A 40 11.71 14.00 8.34
C PRO A 40 12.88 13.19 7.75
N ASP A 41 14.12 13.61 8.01
CA ASP A 41 15.32 12.87 7.62
C ASP A 41 15.53 11.67 8.56
N LEU A 42 15.10 10.50 8.09
CA LEU A 42 15.24 9.16 8.68
C LEU A 42 14.53 8.91 10.03
N GLU A 43 14.34 9.91 10.89
CA GLU A 43 13.72 9.71 12.21
C GLU A 43 12.26 9.27 12.10
N LEU A 44 11.48 9.96 11.26
CA LEU A 44 10.10 9.59 10.97
C LEU A 44 10.01 8.15 10.44
N ALA A 45 10.82 7.83 9.42
CA ALA A 45 10.84 6.50 8.82
C ALA A 45 11.26 5.42 9.84
N ALA A 46 12.23 5.71 10.71
CA ALA A 46 12.66 4.81 11.77
C ALA A 46 11.56 4.56 12.81
N ILE A 47 10.75 5.57 13.14
CA ILE A 47 9.59 5.43 14.03
C ILE A 47 8.54 4.53 13.37
N CYS A 48 8.12 4.82 12.12
CA CYS A 48 7.17 3.98 11.39
C CYS A 48 7.67 2.53 11.29
N ARG A 49 8.96 2.33 10.96
CA ARG A 49 9.59 1.01 10.88
C ARG A 49 9.54 0.24 12.20
N ARG A 50 9.69 0.94 13.32
CA ARG A 50 9.56 0.36 14.65
C ARG A 50 8.11 -0.04 14.94
N VAL A 51 7.13 0.80 14.58
CA VAL A 51 5.70 0.51 14.72
C VAL A 51 5.34 -0.78 13.99
N TYR A 52 5.71 -0.92 12.71
CA TYR A 52 5.46 -2.16 11.96
C TYR A 52 6.08 -3.40 12.63
N LYS A 53 7.35 -3.31 13.06
CA LYS A 53 8.04 -4.43 13.72
C LYS A 53 7.41 -4.83 15.07
N LYS A 54 6.75 -3.89 15.73
CA LYS A 54 6.14 -4.08 17.05
C LYS A 54 4.64 -4.33 16.98
N GLU A 55 4.03 -4.23 15.80
CA GLU A 55 2.58 -4.24 15.60
C GLU A 55 1.88 -3.22 16.52
N ASP A 56 2.48 -2.03 16.63
CA ASP A 56 2.02 -0.95 17.51
C ASP A 56 1.01 -0.02 16.79
N LYS A 57 0.44 0.92 17.54
CA LYS A 57 -0.55 1.90 17.04
C LYS A 57 0.01 2.79 15.92
N ALA A 58 -0.84 3.20 14.99
CA ALA A 58 -0.45 4.07 13.88
C ALA A 58 -0.02 5.46 14.40
N PRO A 59 1.19 5.94 14.08
CA PRO A 59 1.63 7.27 14.49
C PRO A 59 1.05 8.33 13.55
N LEU A 60 0.42 9.37 14.11
CA LEU A 60 0.12 10.61 13.41
C LEU A 60 1.11 11.69 13.86
N PHE A 61 2.04 12.05 12.99
CA PHE A 61 3.06 13.06 13.28
C PHE A 61 2.49 14.47 13.13
N MET A 62 2.43 15.20 14.24
CA MET A 62 1.79 16.53 14.29
C MET A 62 2.79 17.67 14.09
N ASN A 63 4.08 17.42 14.34
CA ASN A 63 5.13 18.42 14.30
C ASN A 63 6.38 17.85 13.61
N VAL A 64 6.54 18.11 12.32
CA VAL A 64 7.70 17.67 11.54
C VAL A 64 8.67 18.84 11.36
N LYS A 65 9.95 18.64 11.67
CA LYS A 65 10.99 19.68 11.61
C LYS A 65 11.04 20.32 10.22
N GLY A 66 11.13 21.65 10.18
CA GLY A 66 11.19 22.42 8.93
C GLY A 66 9.83 22.68 8.28
N SER A 67 8.73 22.17 8.86
CA SER A 67 7.39 22.42 8.36
C SER A 67 6.87 23.85 8.66
N GLY A 68 7.56 24.61 9.53
CA GLY A 68 7.17 25.97 9.97
C GLY A 68 6.14 25.94 11.10
N SER A 69 5.91 27.08 11.77
CA SER A 69 4.85 27.23 12.78
C SER A 69 3.47 27.17 12.11
N GLY A 70 3.00 25.95 11.84
CA GLY A 70 1.84 25.66 11.00
C GLY A 70 2.12 24.63 9.90
N GLY A 71 2.88 23.58 10.24
CA GLY A 71 3.48 22.58 9.34
C GLY A 71 2.79 22.27 8.01
N LEU A 72 3.53 22.36 6.88
CA LEU A 72 3.02 22.11 5.53
C LEU A 72 2.33 20.74 5.35
N PHE A 73 2.71 19.68 6.10
CA PHE A 73 2.06 18.36 6.10
C PHE A 73 2.19 17.65 7.46
N ARG A 74 1.14 16.98 7.92
CA ARG A 74 1.18 15.87 8.90
C ARG A 74 1.38 14.55 8.18
N VAL A 75 1.79 13.46 8.84
CA VAL A 75 2.04 12.16 8.17
C VAL A 75 1.30 11.01 8.87
N LEU A 76 0.67 10.12 8.09
CA LEU A 76 -0.01 8.90 8.56
C LEU A 76 0.45 7.67 7.73
N GLY A 77 0.45 6.44 8.27
CA GLY A 77 0.60 5.21 7.47
C GLY A 77 -0.76 4.62 7.01
N ALA A 78 -0.74 3.80 5.95
CA ALA A 78 -1.82 2.91 5.48
C ALA A 78 -3.27 3.45 5.24
N PRO A 79 -3.63 3.91 4.02
CA PRO A 79 -5.04 4.08 3.65
C PRO A 79 -5.50 3.51 2.29
N VAL A 80 -6.65 2.80 2.23
CA VAL A 80 -7.31 2.49 0.95
C VAL A 80 -8.85 2.34 1.05
N GLY A 81 -9.58 2.91 0.06
CA GLY A 81 -10.98 2.58 -0.31
C GLY A 81 -11.65 3.64 -1.20
N ALA A 82 -12.78 3.29 -1.87
CA ALA A 82 -13.40 3.99 -3.02
C ALA A 82 -13.97 5.39 -2.71
N ILE A 83 -13.90 6.36 -3.63
CA ILE A 83 -14.08 7.79 -3.29
C ILE A 83 -14.89 8.56 -4.35
N GLU A 84 -15.69 9.53 -3.89
CA GLU A 84 -16.28 10.57 -4.74
C GLU A 84 -15.19 11.42 -5.38
N VAL A 85 -15.37 11.84 -6.64
CA VAL A 85 -14.33 12.55 -7.40
C VAL A 85 -14.78 13.93 -7.87
N VAL A 86 -13.83 14.84 -8.08
CA VAL A 86 -13.99 16.17 -8.67
C VAL A 86 -12.99 16.36 -9.80
N GLU A 87 -13.37 17.10 -10.83
CA GLU A 87 -12.46 17.45 -11.92
C GLU A 87 -11.29 18.29 -11.40
N CYS A 88 -10.07 18.00 -11.87
CA CYS A 88 -8.91 18.80 -11.50
C CYS A 88 -8.91 20.15 -12.21
N GLU A 89 -8.51 21.22 -11.52
CA GLU A 89 -8.62 22.61 -12.04
C GLU A 89 -7.89 22.92 -13.37
N THR A 90 -6.90 22.13 -13.77
CA THR A 90 -5.99 22.42 -14.90
C THR A 90 -5.86 21.32 -15.97
N ASN A 91 -6.69 20.27 -15.93
CA ASN A 91 -6.73 19.12 -16.87
C ASN A 91 -7.96 18.25 -16.59
N ASP A 92 -8.33 17.41 -17.55
CA ASP A 92 -9.61 16.68 -17.56
C ASP A 92 -9.56 15.37 -16.71
N ILE A 93 -8.72 15.32 -15.68
CA ILE A 93 -8.59 14.17 -14.78
C ILE A 93 -9.42 14.40 -13.52
N TYR A 94 -10.13 13.38 -13.08
CA TYR A 94 -10.91 13.40 -11.85
C TYR A 94 -10.09 12.89 -10.67
N VAL A 95 -10.11 13.62 -9.55
CA VAL A 95 -9.42 13.24 -8.29
C VAL A 95 -10.41 13.10 -7.15
N PRO A 96 -10.11 12.24 -6.16
CA PRO A 96 -10.94 12.10 -4.97
C PRO A 96 -11.21 13.43 -4.24
N THR A 97 -12.47 13.76 -3.95
CA THR A 97 -12.85 14.97 -3.18
C THR A 97 -12.29 14.96 -1.76
N CYS A 98 -11.98 13.78 -1.22
CA CYS A 98 -11.38 13.63 0.10
C CYS A 98 -9.85 13.50 0.09
N ALA A 99 -9.17 13.70 -1.05
CA ALA A 99 -7.71 13.68 -1.11
C ALA A 99 -7.12 14.74 -0.16
N GLU A 100 -6.05 14.39 0.56
CA GLU A 100 -5.35 15.35 1.43
C GLU A 100 -4.44 16.27 0.63
N VAL A 101 -3.71 15.69 -0.34
CA VAL A 101 -2.78 16.37 -1.23
C VAL A 101 -2.93 15.78 -2.63
N VAL A 102 -3.01 16.64 -3.64
CA VAL A 102 -3.04 16.27 -5.06
C VAL A 102 -1.86 16.95 -5.73
N TYR A 103 -0.91 16.15 -6.20
CA TYR A 103 0.16 16.59 -7.09
C TYR A 103 -0.32 16.43 -8.51
N LYS A 104 -0.14 17.48 -9.30
CA LYS A 104 -0.59 17.50 -10.68
C LYS A 104 0.50 17.94 -11.60
N GLY A 105 0.55 17.33 -12.77
CA GLY A 105 1.63 17.58 -13.71
C GLY A 105 1.55 16.71 -14.95
N PHE A 106 2.69 16.58 -15.61
CA PHE A 106 2.87 15.71 -16.78
C PHE A 106 4.04 14.78 -16.55
N VAL A 107 3.89 13.51 -16.92
CA VAL A 107 5.00 12.55 -16.98
C VAL A 107 5.66 12.71 -18.35
N SER A 108 6.96 12.97 -18.36
CA SER A 108 7.72 13.11 -19.60
C SER A 108 7.96 11.75 -20.25
N ALA A 109 7.71 11.64 -21.56
CA ALA A 109 8.00 10.43 -22.32
C ALA A 109 9.47 10.34 -22.77
N THR A 110 10.23 11.44 -22.66
CA THR A 110 11.59 11.56 -23.20
C THR A 110 12.63 11.98 -22.17
N GLU A 111 12.20 12.55 -21.04
CA GLU A 111 13.09 12.99 -19.98
C GLU A 111 13.02 12.03 -18.79
N ALA A 112 14.17 11.64 -18.28
CA ALA A 112 14.31 10.75 -17.13
C ALA A 112 15.36 11.30 -16.17
N ALA A 113 15.33 10.82 -14.93
CA ALA A 113 16.35 11.09 -13.93
C ALA A 113 16.62 9.85 -13.07
N PRO A 114 17.81 9.75 -12.44
CA PRO A 114 18.12 8.68 -11.52
C PRO A 114 17.14 8.64 -10.34
N GLU A 115 16.51 7.49 -10.12
CA GLU A 115 15.63 7.19 -9.00
C GLU A 115 16.18 6.00 -8.20
N GLY A 116 15.89 5.94 -6.90
CA GLY A 116 16.45 4.96 -5.97
C GLY A 116 17.91 5.21 -5.55
N PRO A 117 18.51 4.27 -4.80
CA PRO A 117 17.89 3.05 -4.30
C PRO A 117 16.90 3.33 -3.17
N MET A 118 15.78 2.60 -3.16
CA MET A 118 14.82 2.55 -2.07
C MET A 118 14.80 1.14 -1.44
N ALA A 119 14.40 1.04 -0.17
CA ALA A 119 14.10 -0.26 0.41
C ALA A 119 12.83 -0.81 -0.23
N GLU A 120 12.88 -2.06 -0.69
CA GLU A 120 11.77 -2.67 -1.40
C GLU A 120 11.04 -3.73 -0.57
N TYR A 121 9.88 -4.17 -1.07
CA TYR A 121 9.00 -5.14 -0.40
C TYR A 121 9.71 -6.44 0.01
N HIS A 122 10.76 -6.86 -0.71
CA HIS A 122 11.58 -8.02 -0.34
C HIS A 122 12.52 -7.77 0.86
N GLY A 123 12.44 -6.60 1.49
CA GLY A 123 13.13 -6.27 2.74
C GLY A 123 14.58 -5.83 2.61
N HIS A 124 15.03 -5.47 1.41
CA HIS A 124 16.42 -5.11 1.14
C HIS A 124 16.51 -3.76 0.44
N ILE A 125 17.65 -3.10 0.63
CA ILE A 125 18.14 -1.97 -0.18
C ILE A 125 19.34 -2.51 -0.94
N PHE A 126 19.45 -2.23 -2.24
CA PHE A 126 20.64 -2.55 -3.03
C PHE A 126 21.46 -1.26 -3.27
N PRO A 127 22.52 -1.01 -2.49
CA PRO A 127 23.25 0.25 -2.57
C PRO A 127 23.90 0.45 -3.95
N GLY A 128 23.75 1.64 -4.51
CA GLY A 128 24.30 1.99 -5.83
C GLY A 128 23.47 1.49 -7.01
N GLU A 129 22.36 0.77 -6.77
CA GLU A 129 21.37 0.50 -7.80
C GLU A 129 20.44 1.70 -7.94
N SER A 130 20.47 2.33 -9.11
CA SER A 130 19.56 3.39 -9.50
C SER A 130 19.17 3.18 -10.96
N HIS A 131 17.94 3.56 -11.29
CA HIS A 131 17.41 3.45 -12.64
C HIS A 131 16.94 4.83 -13.10
N ASP A 132 17.15 5.13 -14.38
CA ASP A 132 16.59 6.32 -15.00
C ASP A 132 15.07 6.13 -15.16
N CYS A 133 14.30 6.82 -14.31
CA CYS A 133 12.84 6.78 -14.31
C CYS A 133 12.26 8.06 -14.95
N PRO A 134 11.08 8.00 -15.61
CA PRO A 134 10.46 9.16 -16.23
C PRO A 134 10.23 10.33 -15.26
N LEU A 135 10.52 11.55 -15.70
CA LEU A 135 10.29 12.74 -14.88
C LEU A 135 8.81 13.10 -14.79
N PHE A 136 8.29 13.28 -13.57
CA PHE A 136 7.00 13.89 -13.32
C PHE A 136 7.15 15.38 -13.02
N ARG A 137 6.68 16.24 -13.93
CA ARG A 137 6.76 17.70 -13.81
C ARG A 137 5.50 18.25 -13.17
N VAL A 138 5.57 18.58 -11.88
CA VAL A 138 4.45 19.17 -11.13
C VAL A 138 4.21 20.62 -11.55
N ASN A 139 2.99 20.95 -11.97
CA ASN A 139 2.57 22.31 -12.33
C ASN A 139 1.61 22.93 -11.30
N ALA A 140 0.91 22.12 -10.52
CA ALA A 140 0.02 22.56 -9.46
C ALA A 140 -0.01 21.55 -8.31
N ILE A 141 -0.16 22.06 -7.09
CA ILE A 141 -0.39 21.26 -5.88
C ILE A 141 -1.63 21.84 -5.21
N THR A 142 -2.66 21.02 -5.03
CA THR A 142 -3.82 21.38 -4.21
C THR A 142 -3.86 20.49 -2.98
N HIS A 143 -4.31 21.02 -1.85
CA HIS A 143 -4.34 20.29 -0.60
C HIS A 143 -5.44 20.82 0.32
N ARG A 144 -5.86 19.99 1.28
CA ARG A 144 -6.76 20.43 2.35
C ARG A 144 -6.03 21.36 3.31
N THR A 145 -6.77 22.15 4.07
CA THR A 145 -6.20 22.84 5.25
C THR A 145 -5.64 21.80 6.22
N ASP A 146 -4.42 22.01 6.71
CA ASP A 146 -3.72 21.10 7.62
C ASP A 146 -3.64 19.67 7.03
N PRO A 147 -2.94 19.50 5.89
CA PRO A 147 -3.00 18.28 5.10
C PRO A 147 -2.20 17.14 5.74
N ILE A 148 -2.64 15.91 5.49
CA ILE A 148 -2.01 14.69 6.02
C ILE A 148 -1.48 13.84 4.86
N LEU A 149 -0.15 13.70 4.74
CA LEU A 149 0.51 12.90 3.71
C LEU A 149 0.64 11.44 4.17
N PRO A 150 0.01 10.47 3.49
CA PRO A 150 0.24 9.07 3.81
C PRO A 150 1.62 8.59 3.36
N VAL A 151 2.31 7.79 4.18
CA VAL A 151 3.65 7.25 3.87
C VAL A 151 3.70 5.75 4.18
N CYS A 152 4.25 4.98 3.24
CA CYS A 152 4.66 3.59 3.44
C CYS A 152 6.18 3.54 3.55
N VAL A 153 6.71 2.82 4.55
CA VAL A 153 8.15 2.60 4.72
C VAL A 153 8.48 1.15 4.36
N ALA A 154 8.58 0.93 3.06
CA ALA A 154 8.85 -0.38 2.48
C ALA A 154 10.12 -1.02 3.05
N GLY A 155 10.11 -2.34 3.10
CA GLY A 155 11.19 -3.12 3.68
C GLY A 155 10.69 -4.44 4.23
N ARG A 156 11.36 -4.96 5.25
CA ARG A 156 11.03 -6.30 5.77
C ARG A 156 9.58 -6.36 6.25
N ALA A 157 8.90 -7.46 5.95
CA ALA A 157 7.51 -7.64 6.31
C ALA A 157 7.23 -7.56 7.81
N PRO A 158 5.98 -7.24 8.22
CA PRO A 158 4.88 -6.77 7.37
C PRO A 158 4.89 -5.24 7.20
N GLU A 159 4.47 -4.77 6.04
CA GLU A 159 4.12 -3.36 5.72
C GLU A 159 3.11 -3.36 4.55
N GLU A 160 2.64 -2.22 4.07
CA GLU A 160 1.55 -2.07 3.10
C GLU A 160 1.73 -2.90 1.81
N ASN A 161 2.95 -3.13 1.33
CA ASN A 161 3.17 -4.03 0.20
C ASN A 161 2.67 -5.44 0.47
N HIS A 162 2.81 -5.89 1.71
CA HIS A 162 2.38 -7.21 2.16
C HIS A 162 0.89 -7.23 2.44
N THR A 163 0.43 -6.27 3.25
CA THR A 163 -0.93 -6.28 3.81
C THR A 163 -1.99 -5.82 2.80
N ALA A 164 -1.64 -4.93 1.87
CA ALA A 164 -2.52 -4.49 0.81
C ALA A 164 -2.28 -5.30 -0.48
N TRP A 165 -1.09 -5.21 -1.07
CA TRP A 165 -0.84 -5.83 -2.38
C TRP A 165 -0.76 -7.36 -2.30
N GLY A 166 -0.08 -7.92 -1.30
CA GLY A 166 0.02 -9.37 -1.11
C GLY A 166 -1.34 -10.04 -0.91
N LEU A 167 -2.24 -9.40 -0.15
CA LEU A 167 -3.61 -9.87 0.03
C LEU A 167 -4.42 -9.83 -1.28
N MET A 168 -4.32 -8.74 -2.05
CA MET A 168 -5.02 -8.62 -3.34
C MET A 168 -4.50 -9.63 -4.36
N GLN A 169 -3.18 -9.86 -4.41
CA GLN A 169 -2.58 -10.89 -5.26
C GLN A 169 -3.11 -12.28 -4.88
N ALA A 170 -3.16 -12.61 -3.60
CA ALA A 170 -3.69 -13.90 -3.15
C ALA A 170 -5.17 -14.09 -3.56
N ALA A 171 -5.99 -13.04 -3.44
CA ALA A 171 -7.38 -13.08 -3.89
C ALA A 171 -7.49 -13.32 -5.40
N GLU A 172 -6.68 -12.63 -6.21
CA GLU A 172 -6.69 -12.79 -7.67
C GLU A 172 -6.20 -14.18 -8.10
N ILE A 173 -5.15 -14.71 -7.46
CA ILE A 173 -4.67 -16.09 -7.69
C ILE A 173 -5.75 -17.12 -7.39
N LEU A 174 -6.51 -16.95 -6.30
CA LEU A 174 -7.62 -17.84 -5.99
C LEU A 174 -8.64 -17.87 -7.12
N THR A 175 -9.05 -16.69 -7.61
CA THR A 175 -10.00 -16.58 -8.74
C THR A 175 -9.45 -17.23 -10.00
N ILE A 176 -8.20 -16.94 -10.39
CA ILE A 176 -7.55 -17.52 -11.56
C ILE A 176 -7.52 -19.05 -11.48
N CYS A 177 -7.16 -19.60 -10.32
CA CYS A 177 -7.15 -21.04 -10.13
C CYS A 177 -8.56 -21.65 -10.24
N GLN A 178 -9.56 -21.02 -9.65
CA GLN A 178 -10.95 -21.50 -9.69
C GLN A 178 -11.53 -21.46 -11.10
N ASP A 179 -11.28 -20.38 -11.85
CA ASP A 179 -11.70 -20.23 -13.24
C ASP A 179 -11.03 -21.25 -14.16
N ALA A 180 -9.78 -21.63 -13.87
CA ALA A 180 -9.06 -22.72 -14.55
C ALA A 180 -9.56 -24.13 -14.15
N GLY A 181 -10.59 -24.21 -13.30
CA GLY A 181 -11.17 -25.45 -12.79
C GLY A 181 -10.27 -26.18 -11.79
N LEU A 182 -9.23 -25.54 -11.26
CA LEU A 182 -8.35 -26.14 -10.26
C LEU A 182 -9.10 -26.29 -8.92
N PRO A 183 -8.81 -27.35 -8.15
CA PRO A 183 -9.46 -27.62 -6.87
C PRO A 183 -8.83 -26.79 -5.74
N ILE A 184 -8.72 -25.46 -5.91
CA ILE A 184 -8.15 -24.54 -4.92
C ILE A 184 -9.28 -23.85 -4.15
N THR A 185 -9.28 -23.99 -2.82
CA THR A 185 -10.30 -23.40 -1.94
C THR A 185 -9.84 -22.12 -1.28
N MET A 186 -8.54 -21.92 -1.17
CA MET A 186 -7.92 -20.71 -0.63
C MET A 186 -6.55 -20.51 -1.25
N ALA A 187 -6.17 -19.26 -1.48
CA ALA A 187 -4.80 -18.86 -1.75
C ALA A 187 -4.40 -17.81 -0.72
N TRP A 188 -3.17 -17.91 -0.23
CA TRP A 188 -2.61 -16.97 0.73
C TRP A 188 -1.22 -16.58 0.32
N ASN A 189 -0.86 -15.31 0.52
CA ASN A 189 0.51 -14.83 0.36
C ASN A 189 1.05 -14.46 1.75
N PRO A 190 1.77 -15.38 2.44
CA PRO A 190 2.29 -15.13 3.78
C PRO A 190 3.15 -13.87 3.83
N PHE A 191 2.84 -12.94 4.72
CA PHE A 191 3.58 -11.68 4.82
C PHE A 191 5.06 -11.92 5.12
N GLU A 192 5.36 -12.91 5.95
CA GLU A 192 6.72 -13.32 6.34
C GLU A 192 7.58 -13.74 5.14
N SER A 193 6.94 -14.09 4.03
CA SER A 193 7.60 -14.44 2.78
C SER A 193 8.00 -13.26 1.92
N HIS A 194 7.60 -12.05 2.32
CA HIS A 194 7.80 -10.84 1.55
C HIS A 194 7.10 -10.86 0.18
N CYS A 195 5.90 -11.42 0.14
CA CYS A 195 5.12 -11.58 -1.09
C CYS A 195 5.75 -12.49 -2.16
N LEU A 196 6.73 -13.33 -1.80
CA LEU A 196 7.50 -14.11 -2.76
C LEU A 196 6.90 -15.49 -3.08
N TRP A 197 6.01 -15.99 -2.22
CA TRP A 197 5.39 -17.30 -2.42
C TRP A 197 3.89 -17.33 -2.11
N PHE A 198 3.18 -18.28 -2.72
CA PHE A 198 1.78 -18.56 -2.40
C PHE A 198 1.67 -19.86 -1.62
N VAL A 199 0.71 -19.92 -0.70
CA VAL A 199 0.23 -21.16 -0.08
C VAL A 199 -1.17 -21.43 -0.60
N LEU A 200 -1.38 -22.62 -1.16
CA LEU A 200 -2.63 -23.01 -1.78
C LEU A 200 -3.32 -24.11 -0.98
N GLN A 201 -4.57 -23.88 -0.59
CA GLN A 201 -5.39 -24.90 0.03
C GLN A 201 -6.12 -25.71 -1.04
N LEU A 202 -5.95 -27.02 -1.01
CA LEU A 202 -6.56 -27.95 -1.97
C LEU A 202 -7.85 -28.58 -1.44
N ASP A 203 -8.85 -28.71 -2.30
CA ASP A 203 -9.95 -29.67 -2.12
C ASP A 203 -9.45 -31.08 -2.51
N MET A 204 -9.03 -31.84 -1.50
CA MET A 204 -8.48 -33.18 -1.69
C MET A 204 -9.47 -34.18 -2.28
N LYS A 205 -10.78 -33.97 -2.14
CA LYS A 205 -11.78 -34.85 -2.78
C LYS A 205 -11.74 -34.64 -4.29
N ARG A 206 -11.81 -33.39 -4.73
CA ARG A 206 -11.72 -33.06 -6.16
C ARG A 206 -10.38 -33.44 -6.77
N VAL A 207 -9.27 -33.26 -6.04
CA VAL A 207 -7.93 -33.71 -6.52
C VAL A 207 -7.93 -35.22 -6.79
N ARG A 208 -8.54 -36.03 -5.93
CA ARG A 208 -8.64 -37.50 -6.14
C ARG A 208 -9.49 -37.85 -7.37
N ASP A 209 -10.58 -37.11 -7.59
CA ASP A 209 -11.47 -37.31 -8.74
C ASP A 209 -10.82 -36.92 -10.09
N MET A 210 -9.77 -36.09 -10.06
CA MET A 210 -9.04 -35.67 -11.28
C MET A 210 -8.12 -36.75 -11.87
N ASN A 211 -7.89 -37.87 -11.17
CA ASN A 211 -7.02 -38.97 -11.63
C ASN A 211 -5.65 -38.50 -12.14
N THR A 212 -4.99 -37.61 -11.39
CA THR A 212 -3.69 -37.01 -11.72
C THR A 212 -2.59 -37.50 -10.76
N ASN A 213 -1.33 -37.13 -11.00
CA ASN A 213 -0.21 -37.30 -10.08
C ASN A 213 0.39 -35.96 -9.65
N MET A 214 1.29 -35.98 -8.66
CA MET A 214 1.89 -34.76 -8.10
C MET A 214 2.57 -33.89 -9.18
N LYS A 215 3.32 -34.51 -10.09
CA LYS A 215 4.08 -33.78 -11.11
C LYS A 215 3.13 -33.05 -12.06
N GLU A 216 2.19 -33.77 -12.66
CA GLU A 216 1.22 -33.21 -13.61
C GLU A 216 0.36 -32.13 -12.95
N PHE A 217 -0.06 -32.35 -11.70
CA PHE A 217 -0.86 -31.38 -10.96
C PHE A 217 -0.05 -30.10 -10.68
N SER A 218 1.16 -30.23 -10.13
CA SER A 218 2.03 -29.09 -9.85
C SER A 218 2.43 -28.33 -11.12
N GLU A 219 2.70 -29.01 -12.22
CA GLU A 219 2.98 -28.36 -13.51
C GLU A 219 1.77 -27.56 -14.01
N ARG A 220 0.57 -28.16 -13.95
CA ARG A 220 -0.67 -27.47 -14.32
C ARG A 220 -0.92 -26.24 -13.45
N VAL A 221 -0.82 -26.37 -12.12
CA VAL A 221 -0.97 -25.25 -11.17
C VAL A 221 0.08 -24.17 -11.45
N GLY A 222 1.34 -24.56 -11.63
CA GLY A 222 2.44 -23.64 -11.92
C GLY A 222 2.24 -22.88 -13.22
N HIS A 223 1.82 -23.54 -14.30
CA HIS A 223 1.51 -22.86 -15.56
C HIS A 223 0.33 -21.88 -15.43
N THR A 224 -0.72 -22.26 -14.70
CA THR A 224 -1.87 -21.37 -14.45
C THR A 224 -1.47 -20.14 -13.64
N ILE A 225 -0.68 -20.31 -12.57
CA ILE A 225 -0.26 -19.22 -11.70
C ILE A 225 0.79 -18.35 -12.38
N PHE A 226 1.93 -18.91 -12.78
CA PHE A 226 3.06 -18.13 -13.31
C PHE A 226 2.84 -17.62 -14.75
N GLY A 227 1.79 -18.10 -15.43
CA GLY A 227 1.31 -17.50 -16.67
C GLY A 227 0.44 -16.25 -16.47
N SER A 228 0.13 -15.88 -15.22
CA SER A 228 -0.74 -14.76 -14.88
C SER A 228 0.02 -13.53 -14.38
N ASN A 229 -0.57 -12.35 -14.59
CA ASN A 229 -0.03 -11.06 -14.13
C ASN A 229 0.25 -10.98 -12.61
N PRO A 230 -0.68 -11.38 -11.71
CA PRO A 230 -0.45 -11.24 -10.25
C PRO A 230 0.71 -12.06 -9.73
N ALA A 231 1.12 -13.13 -10.43
CA ALA A 231 2.26 -13.95 -10.04
C ALA A 231 3.60 -13.48 -10.63
N SER A 232 3.63 -12.40 -11.43
CA SER A 232 4.84 -11.95 -12.13
C SER A 232 6.04 -11.66 -11.21
N ILE A 233 5.77 -11.28 -9.96
CA ILE A 233 6.77 -10.99 -8.92
C ILE A 233 6.95 -12.12 -7.90
N SER A 234 6.07 -13.13 -7.92
CA SER A 234 6.16 -14.31 -7.05
C SER A 234 6.96 -15.41 -7.73
N ARG A 235 7.69 -16.20 -6.94
CA ARG A 235 8.64 -17.20 -7.47
C ARG A 235 8.31 -18.64 -7.08
N GLN A 236 7.37 -18.83 -6.17
CA GLN A 236 7.06 -20.15 -5.62
C GLN A 236 5.58 -20.27 -5.22
N PHE A 237 5.05 -21.48 -5.28
CA PHE A 237 3.83 -21.86 -4.57
C PHE A 237 4.09 -23.14 -3.77
N ILE A 238 3.30 -23.35 -2.72
CA ILE A 238 3.33 -24.51 -1.82
C ILE A 238 1.92 -25.06 -1.69
#